data_AF-A0A0C9TRY6-F1
#
_entry.id   AF-A0A0C9TRY6-F1
#
_cell.length_a   1.000
_cell.length_b   1.000
_cell.length_c   1.000
_cell.angle_alpha   90.00
_cell.angle_beta   90.00
_cell.angle_gamma   90.00
#
_symmetry.space_group_name_H-M   'P 1'
#
loop_
_entity.id
_entity.type
_entity.pdbx_description
1 polymer ?
#
loop_
_entity_poly.entity_id
_entity_poly.type
_entity_poly.pdbx_seq_one_letter_code
_entity_poly.pdbx_strand_id
1 'polypeptide(L)'
;MPEKQKLRLPSDFDRVAHGRLGLIALAETEFLLRRGQANDALKRLRDCLGLKSFLVRRKYKMAGGQGMLLRSESEIHRAQNQVQKWAEVYRRTWQAMGRLREKGEDGNHGRGKLQQLTNADLVMLSEWMDDHRM
;
A
#
# COMPACT_ATOMS: atom_id res chain seq x y z
N MET A 1 -20.31 -16.59 -20.36
CA MET A 1 -20.76 -15.19 -20.18
C MET A 1 -19.53 -14.29 -20.12
N PRO A 2 -19.37 -13.37 -21.08
CA PRO A 2 -18.19 -12.48 -21.18
C PRO A 2 -18.02 -11.53 -19.97
N GLU A 3 -19.07 -11.31 -19.18
CA GLU A 3 -19.10 -10.40 -18.02
C GLU A 3 -18.22 -10.83 -16.84
N LYS A 4 -17.83 -12.12 -16.75
CA LYS A 4 -16.95 -12.63 -15.69
C LYS A 4 -15.48 -12.66 -16.10
N GLN A 5 -15.15 -12.25 -17.32
CA GLN A 5 -13.78 -12.33 -17.81
C GLN A 5 -12.95 -11.19 -17.21
N LYS A 6 -11.81 -11.55 -16.62
CA LYS A 6 -10.91 -10.56 -16.01
C LYS A 6 -10.43 -9.58 -17.07
N LEU A 7 -10.81 -8.31 -16.92
CA LEU A 7 -10.33 -7.24 -17.78
C LEU A 7 -8.80 -7.16 -17.65
N ARG A 8 -8.10 -7.35 -18.77
CA ARG A 8 -6.65 -7.23 -18.85
C ARG A 8 -6.29 -5.74 -18.92
N LEU A 9 -5.41 -5.30 -18.05
CA LEU A 9 -4.88 -3.95 -18.05
C LEU A 9 -3.54 -3.92 -18.81
N PRO A 10 -3.10 -2.75 -19.31
CA PRO A 10 -1.78 -2.63 -19.94
C PRO A 10 -0.63 -3.25 -19.11
N SER A 11 -0.66 -3.13 -17.78
CA SER A 11 0.34 -3.75 -16.89
C SER A 11 0.32 -5.29 -16.83
N ASP A 12 -0.67 -5.94 -17.43
CA ASP A 12 -0.74 -7.40 -17.63
C ASP A 12 0.00 -7.87 -18.89
N PHE A 13 0.45 -6.94 -19.75
CA PHE A 13 1.15 -7.22 -20.99
C PHE A 13 2.61 -6.75 -20.93
N ASP A 14 3.47 -7.41 -21.70
CA ASP A 14 4.83 -6.95 -21.93
C ASP A 14 4.84 -5.66 -22.75
N ARG A 15 5.85 -4.82 -22.53
CA ARG A 15 5.93 -3.49 -23.16
C ARG A 15 6.07 -3.54 -24.67
N VAL A 16 6.75 -4.56 -25.20
CA VAL A 16 6.82 -4.80 -26.65
C VAL A 16 5.42 -4.98 -27.23
N ALA A 17 4.52 -5.63 -26.47
CA ALA A 17 3.13 -5.77 -26.87
C ALA A 17 2.34 -4.45 -26.77
N HIS A 18 2.76 -3.48 -25.94
CA HIS A 18 2.07 -2.18 -25.87
C HIS A 18 2.13 -1.44 -27.20
N GLY A 19 3.31 -1.40 -27.85
CA GLY A 19 3.44 -0.81 -29.18
C GLY A 19 2.64 -1.58 -30.23
N ARG A 20 2.79 -2.91 -30.26
CA ARG A 20 2.10 -3.80 -31.21
C ARG A 20 0.57 -3.72 -31.12
N LEU A 21 0.03 -3.55 -29.91
CA LEU A 21 -1.41 -3.54 -29.63
C LEU A 21 -1.98 -2.11 -29.53
N GLY A 22 -1.19 -1.07 -29.78
CA GLY A 22 -1.64 0.32 -29.67
C GLY A 22 -2.02 0.76 -28.25
N LEU A 23 -1.46 0.11 -27.22
CA LEU A 23 -1.80 0.35 -25.81
C LEU A 23 -0.95 1.44 -25.15
N ILE A 24 -0.06 2.12 -25.89
CA ILE A 24 0.90 3.08 -25.32
C ILE A 24 0.19 4.17 -24.50
N ALA A 25 -0.80 4.86 -25.09
CA ALA A 25 -1.55 5.91 -24.39
C ALA A 25 -2.37 5.37 -23.19
N LEU A 26 -2.88 4.14 -23.30
CA LEU A 26 -3.57 3.47 -22.20
C LEU A 26 -2.61 3.09 -21.07
N ALA A 27 -1.38 2.67 -21.39
CA ALA A 27 -0.35 2.36 -20.41
C ALA A 27 0.08 3.62 -19.63
N GLU A 28 0.18 4.77 -20.31
CA GLU A 28 0.42 6.07 -19.66
C GLU A 28 -0.71 6.47 -18.73
N THR A 29 -1.95 6.29 -19.17
CA THR A 29 -3.14 6.58 -18.37
C THR A 29 -3.21 5.66 -17.14
N GLU A 30 -2.99 4.35 -17.34
CA GLU A 30 -2.91 3.40 -16.24
C GLU A 30 -1.81 3.81 -15.25
N PHE A 31 -0.63 4.21 -15.74
CA PHE A 31 0.46 4.61 -14.86
C PHE A 31 0.06 5.75 -13.91
N LEU A 32 -0.63 6.78 -14.43
CA LEU A 32 -1.12 7.89 -13.62
C LEU A 32 -2.16 7.43 -12.58
N LEU A 33 -3.08 6.56 -12.98
CA LEU A 33 -4.07 5.96 -12.06
C LEU A 33 -3.39 5.14 -10.96
N ARG A 34 -2.40 4.31 -11.30
CA ARG A 34 -1.63 3.51 -10.34
C ARG A 34 -0.84 4.38 -9.37
N ARG A 35 -0.30 5.51 -9.83
CA ARG A 35 0.37 6.49 -8.96
C ARG A 35 -0.60 7.11 -7.97
N GLY A 36 -1.82 7.43 -8.39
CA GLY A 36 -2.91 7.83 -7.49
C GLY A 36 -3.21 6.76 -6.44
N GLN A 37 -3.45 5.52 -6.88
CA GLN A 37 -3.71 4.37 -6.00
C GLN A 37 -2.58 4.13 -5.00
N ALA A 38 -1.32 4.29 -5.41
CA ALA A 38 -0.17 4.16 -4.51
C ALA A 38 -0.17 5.24 -3.41
N ASN A 39 -0.47 6.49 -3.75
CA ASN A 39 -0.57 7.58 -2.76
C ASN A 39 -1.73 7.35 -1.79
N ASP A 40 -2.89 6.93 -2.29
CA ASP A 40 -4.05 6.61 -1.45
C ASP A 40 -3.74 5.45 -0.51
N ALA A 41 -3.11 4.39 -1.01
CA ALA A 41 -2.70 3.25 -0.19
C ALA A 41 -1.70 3.67 0.89
N LEU A 42 -0.73 4.54 0.60
CA LEU A 42 0.20 5.08 1.61
C LEU A 42 -0.53 5.91 2.67
N LYS A 43 -1.48 6.74 2.28
CA LYS A 43 -2.28 7.52 3.24
C LYS A 43 -3.04 6.58 4.18
N ARG A 44 -3.73 5.58 3.63
CA ARG A 44 -4.46 4.58 4.41
C ARG A 44 -3.54 3.74 5.31
N LEU A 45 -2.35 3.39 4.84
CA LEU A 45 -1.35 2.69 5.65
C LEU A 45 -0.95 3.49 6.88
N ARG A 46 -0.64 4.79 6.71
CA ARG A 46 -0.30 5.67 7.83
C ARG A 46 -1.45 5.76 8.85
N ASP A 47 -2.68 5.93 8.37
CA ASP A 47 -3.87 5.98 9.24
C ASP A 47 -4.02 4.68 10.05
N CYS A 48 -3.88 3.52 9.40
CA CYS A 48 -4.06 2.22 10.05
C CYS A 48 -2.93 1.91 11.05
N LEU A 49 -1.69 2.27 10.72
CA LEU A 49 -0.54 2.13 11.61
C LEU A 49 -0.68 3.04 12.84
N GLY A 50 -1.12 4.28 12.65
CA GLY A 50 -1.43 5.21 13.74
C GLY A 50 -2.52 4.68 14.67
N LEU A 51 -3.62 4.18 14.11
CA LEU A 51 -4.69 3.57 14.89
C LEU A 51 -4.22 2.34 15.68
N LYS A 52 -3.45 1.44 15.06
CA LYS A 52 -2.91 0.25 15.72
C LYS A 52 -2.01 0.63 16.90
N SER A 53 -1.13 1.61 16.69
CA SER A 53 -0.25 2.17 17.73
C SER A 53 -1.05 2.69 18.92
N PHE A 54 -2.08 3.50 18.65
CA PHE A 54 -2.95 4.05 19.68
C PHE A 54 -3.65 2.95 20.50
N LEU A 55 -4.22 1.94 19.82
CA LEU A 55 -4.93 0.83 20.47
C LEU A 55 -4.00 -0.01 21.34
N VAL A 56 -2.78 -0.29 20.89
CA VAL A 56 -1.79 -1.04 21.68
C VAL A 56 -1.40 -0.25 22.93
N ARG A 57 -1.09 1.05 22.81
CA ARG A 57 -0.79 1.91 23.97
C ARG A 57 -1.95 1.95 24.96
N ARG A 58 -3.19 2.06 24.47
CA ARG A 58 -4.40 2.04 25.31
C ARG A 58 -4.57 0.71 26.04
N LYS A 59 -4.34 -0.43 25.36
CA LYS A 59 -4.41 -1.77 25.97
C LYS A 59 -3.45 -1.89 27.15
N TYR A 60 -2.18 -1.50 26.98
CA TYR A 60 -1.18 -1.55 28.05
C TYR A 60 -1.55 -0.68 29.27
N LYS A 61 -2.11 0.51 29.04
CA LYS A 61 -2.55 1.40 30.13
C LYS A 61 -3.75 0.88 30.92
N MET A 62 -4.57 0.01 30.33
CA MET A 62 -5.88 -0.37 30.85
C MET A 62 -5.92 -1.82 31.37
N ALA A 63 -4.77 -2.46 31.60
CA ALA A 63 -4.65 -3.90 31.88
C ALA A 63 -5.17 -4.36 33.26
N GLY A 64 -6.35 -3.90 33.71
CA GLY A 64 -6.99 -4.28 34.97
C GLY A 64 -8.27 -5.14 34.83
N GLY A 65 -8.75 -5.46 33.63
CA GLY A 65 -10.03 -6.18 33.46
C GLY A 65 -10.10 -7.14 32.27
N GLN A 66 -10.50 -8.39 32.52
CA GLN A 66 -10.43 -9.52 31.57
C GLN A 66 -11.32 -9.35 30.32
N GLY A 67 -12.55 -8.82 30.45
CA GLY A 67 -13.45 -8.58 29.30
C GLY A 67 -13.04 -7.41 28.40
N MET A 68 -12.29 -6.45 28.93
CA MET A 68 -11.75 -5.32 28.15
C MET A 68 -10.56 -5.75 27.30
N LEU A 69 -9.78 -6.74 27.75
CA LEU A 69 -8.64 -7.30 27.02
C LEU A 69 -9.05 -7.93 25.68
N LEU A 70 -10.11 -8.76 25.66
CA LEU A 70 -10.58 -9.42 24.43
C LEU A 70 -11.07 -8.43 23.37
N ARG A 71 -11.81 -7.39 23.76
CA ARG A 71 -12.31 -6.38 22.82
C ARG A 71 -11.15 -5.59 22.22
N SER A 72 -10.22 -5.11 23.04
CA SER A 72 -9.04 -4.38 22.57
C SER A 72 -8.14 -5.22 21.67
N GLU A 73 -8.00 -6.52 21.93
CA GLU A 73 -7.29 -7.44 21.03
C GLU A 73 -7.97 -7.54 19.67
N SER A 74 -9.30 -7.71 19.63
CA SER A 74 -10.03 -7.80 18.37
C SER A 74 -9.87 -6.53 17.51
N GLU A 75 -9.82 -5.35 18.13
CA GLU A 75 -9.61 -4.07 17.44
C GLU A 75 -8.18 -3.94 16.90
N ILE A 76 -7.18 -4.37 17.67
CA ILE A 76 -5.78 -4.40 17.22
C ILE A 76 -5.62 -5.35 16.03
N HIS A 77 -6.23 -6.54 16.07
CA HIS A 77 -6.21 -7.48 14.96
C HIS A 77 -6.88 -6.91 13.71
N ARG A 78 -8.03 -6.23 13.85
CA ARG A 78 -8.70 -5.55 12.72
C ARG A 78 -7.81 -4.47 12.10
N ALA A 79 -7.16 -3.63 12.93
CA ALA A 79 -6.23 -2.62 12.45
C ALA A 79 -5.04 -3.26 11.71
N GLN A 80 -4.48 -4.35 12.24
CA GLN A 80 -3.40 -5.11 11.59
C GLN A 80 -3.84 -5.65 10.22
N ASN A 81 -5.05 -6.21 10.11
CA ASN A 81 -5.56 -6.71 8.83
C ASN A 81 -5.72 -5.59 7.79
N GLN A 82 -6.11 -4.38 8.22
CA GLN A 82 -6.14 -3.23 7.31
C GLN A 82 -4.74 -2.81 6.86
N VAL A 83 -3.75 -2.81 7.77
CA VAL A 83 -2.34 -2.56 7.40
C VAL A 83 -1.89 -3.53 6.31
N GLN A 84 -2.12 -4.85 6.49
CA GLN A 84 -1.73 -5.86 5.51
C GLN A 84 -2.43 -5.66 4.16
N LYS A 85 -3.74 -5.38 4.19
CA LYS A 85 -4.53 -5.10 2.97
C LYS A 85 -3.94 -3.92 2.18
N TRP A 86 -3.71 -2.78 2.83
CA TRP A 86 -3.22 -1.59 2.13
C TRP A 86 -1.75 -1.73 1.72
N ALA A 87 -0.94 -2.48 2.47
CA ALA A 87 0.43 -2.82 2.08
C ALA A 87 0.44 -3.65 0.80
N GLU A 88 -0.45 -4.62 0.68
CA GLU A 88 -0.59 -5.43 -0.52
C GLU A 88 -1.04 -4.59 -1.73
N VAL A 89 -2.04 -3.72 -1.54
CA VAL A 89 -2.48 -2.80 -2.61
C VAL A 89 -1.31 -1.94 -3.09
N TYR A 90 -0.53 -1.37 -2.17
CA TYR A 90 0.64 -0.57 -2.52
C TYR A 90 1.70 -1.38 -3.28
N ARG A 91 2.03 -2.59 -2.81
CA ARG A 91 3.03 -3.45 -3.48
C ARG A 91 2.58 -3.84 -4.89
N ARG A 92 1.30 -4.16 -5.07
CA ARG A 92 0.73 -4.47 -6.39
C ARG A 92 0.78 -3.26 -7.32
N THR A 93 0.43 -2.06 -6.86
CA THR A 93 0.50 -0.84 -7.69
C THR A 93 1.95 -0.48 -8.01
N TRP A 94 2.87 -0.62 -7.06
CA TRP A 94 4.30 -0.44 -7.26
C TRP A 94 4.85 -1.34 -8.38
N GLN A 95 4.55 -2.64 -8.32
CA GLN A 95 4.94 -3.60 -9.35
C GLN A 95 4.32 -3.26 -10.71
N ALA A 96 3.03 -2.94 -10.76
CA ALA A 96 2.33 -2.56 -11.99
C ALA A 96 2.96 -1.32 -12.65
N MET A 97 3.23 -0.26 -11.89
CA MET A 97 3.96 0.92 -12.40
C MET A 97 5.33 0.54 -12.97
N GLY A 98 6.01 -0.41 -12.33
CA GLY A 98 7.29 -0.94 -12.79
C GLY A 98 7.19 -1.76 -14.06
N ARG A 99 6.03 -2.32 -14.39
CA ARG A 99 5.81 -3.01 -15.68
C ARG A 99 5.42 -2.05 -16.80
N LEU A 100 4.88 -0.88 -16.47
CA LEU A 100 4.43 0.12 -17.45
C LEU A 100 5.54 1.00 -18.00
N ARG A 101 6.62 1.25 -17.26
CA ARG A 101 7.68 2.19 -17.67
C ARG A 101 9.10 1.66 -17.47
N GLU A 102 10.00 2.01 -18.39
CA GLU A 102 11.43 1.77 -18.21
C GLU A 102 12.00 2.54 -17.04
N LYS A 103 13.10 2.02 -16.50
CA LYS A 103 13.85 2.72 -15.47
C LYS A 103 14.49 3.93 -16.16
N GLY A 104 13.90 5.10 -15.99
CA GLY A 104 14.42 6.35 -16.53
C GLY A 104 15.64 6.84 -15.73
N GLU A 105 16.04 8.08 -16.00
CA GLU A 105 17.13 8.77 -15.29
C GLU A 105 16.91 8.81 -13.77
N ASP A 106 15.65 8.88 -13.32
CA ASP A 106 15.27 8.85 -11.91
C ASP A 106 15.56 7.51 -11.22
N GLY A 107 15.92 6.47 -11.98
CA GLY A 107 16.15 5.14 -11.45
C GLY A 107 14.88 4.48 -10.89
N ASN A 108 13.69 5.05 -11.10
CA ASN A 108 12.47 4.68 -10.38
C ASN A 108 11.22 4.66 -11.28
N HIS A 109 11.39 4.42 -12.58
CA HIS A 109 10.27 4.24 -13.51
C HIS A 109 9.30 5.43 -13.58
N GLY A 110 9.75 6.64 -13.25
CA GLY A 110 8.89 7.83 -13.18
C GLY A 110 7.94 7.84 -11.96
N ARG A 111 8.15 6.99 -10.96
CA ARG A 111 7.34 6.94 -9.73
C ARG A 111 7.65 8.11 -8.78
N GLY A 112 8.68 8.91 -9.08
CA GLY A 112 9.07 10.06 -8.28
C GLY A 112 9.57 9.65 -6.90
N LYS A 113 9.02 10.27 -5.84
CA LYS A 113 9.42 10.03 -4.44
C LYS A 113 8.85 8.75 -3.82
N LEU A 114 8.00 8.02 -4.53
CA LEU A 114 7.48 6.75 -4.04
C LEU A 114 8.63 5.74 -3.93
N GLN A 115 8.65 4.93 -2.87
CA GLN A 115 9.69 3.94 -2.62
C GLN A 115 9.08 2.55 -2.44
N GLN A 116 9.88 1.51 -2.64
CA GLN A 116 9.40 0.15 -2.41
C GLN A 116 9.07 -0.05 -0.92
N LEU A 117 7.85 -0.50 -0.64
CA LEU A 117 7.39 -0.77 0.73
C LEU A 117 7.98 -2.09 1.24
N THR A 118 8.81 -2.00 2.27
CA THR A 118 9.42 -3.12 2.98
C THR A 118 8.56 -3.55 4.17
N ASN A 119 8.96 -4.61 4.87
CA ASN A 119 8.30 -4.99 6.13
C ASN A 119 8.73 -4.09 7.29
N ALA A 120 9.91 -3.46 7.23
CA ALA A 120 10.36 -2.51 8.23
C ALA A 120 9.45 -1.27 8.27
N ASP A 121 8.94 -0.86 7.11
CA ASP A 121 7.97 0.24 6.99
C ASP A 121 6.59 -0.06 7.60
N LEU A 122 6.33 -1.33 7.94
CA LEU A 122 5.08 -1.79 8.56
C LEU A 122 5.22 -1.95 10.08
N VAL A 123 6.40 -1.68 10.64
CA VAL A 123 6.65 -1.66 12.08
C VAL A 123 5.95 -0.44 12.69
N MET A 124 5.65 -0.53 13.99
CA MET A 124 4.79 0.41 14.69
C MET A 124 5.27 1.85 14.56
N LEU A 125 4.41 2.69 13.95
CA LEU A 125 4.62 4.14 13.85
C LEU A 125 4.82 4.81 15.21
N SER A 126 4.43 4.17 16.33
CA SER A 126 4.68 4.70 17.68
C SER A 126 6.16 4.83 18.00
N GLU A 127 6.97 3.80 17.73
CA GLU A 127 8.41 3.86 18.01
C GLU A 127 9.06 4.92 17.13
N TRP A 128 8.69 4.96 15.85
CA TRP A 128 9.16 5.97 14.91
C TRP A 128 8.72 7.40 15.27
N MET A 129 7.46 7.61 15.67
CA MET A 129 6.96 8.93 16.08
C MET A 129 7.49 9.37 17.46
N ASP A 130 7.81 8.44 18.36
CA ASP A 130 8.44 8.77 19.64
C ASP A 130 9.91 9.20 19.41
N ASP A 131 10.63 8.54 18.49
CA ASP A 131 11.99 8.91 18.09
C ASP A 131 12.06 10.26 17.33
N HIS A 132 11.02 10.63 16.57
CA HIS A 132 10.96 11.89 15.81
C HIS A 132 10.23 13.03 16.56
N ARG A 133 10.02 12.90 17.88
CA ARG A 133 9.46 13.94 18.76
C ARG A 133 10.52 14.68 19.61
N MET A 134 11.82 14.55 19.27
CA MET A 134 12.92 15.31 19.87
C MET A 134 13.19 16.61 19.09
#